data_AF-A0A834ENQ5-F1
#
_entry.id   AF-A0A834ENQ5-F1
#
_cell.length_a   1.000
_cell.length_b   1.000
_cell.length_c   1.000
_cell.angle_alpha   90.00
_cell.angle_beta   90.00
_cell.angle_gamma   90.00
#
_symmetry.space_group_name_H-M   'P 1'
#
loop_
_entity.id
_entity.type
_entity.pdbx_description
1 polymer ?
#
loop_
_entity_poly.entity_id
_entity_poly.type
_entity_poly.pdbx_seq_one_letter_code
_entity_poly.pdbx_strand_id
1 'polypeptide(L)'
;MLFLGDFNADCSYVREQDWAAIRLRSSEVFKWLIPDSADTTVGNSDCAYDRIVVCGAHLRRSLKPQSAAVHDFQEVYGLDQTQALAISDHFPVEVTLKCH
;
A
#
# COMPACT_ATOMS: atom_id res chain seq x y z
N MET A 1 -14.01 -2.47 8.21
CA MET A 1 -12.86 -3.36 8.42
C MET A 1 -11.71 -2.85 7.57
N LEU A 2 -10.50 -2.91 8.11
CA LEU A 2 -9.25 -2.49 7.47
C LEU A 2 -8.35 -3.71 7.40
N PHE A 3 -7.78 -4.00 6.22
CA PHE A 3 -6.74 -4.99 6.02
C PHE A 3 -5.52 -4.24 5.51
N LEU A 4 -4.36 -4.45 6.12
CA LEU A 4 -3.13 -3.78 5.71
C LEU A 4 -1.89 -4.59 6.04
N GLY A 5 -0.80 -4.29 5.33
CA GLY A 5 0.53 -4.86 5.52
C GLY A 5 1.17 -5.22 4.18
N ASP A 6 2.35 -5.84 4.26
CA ASP A 6 3.01 -6.48 3.13
C ASP A 6 2.18 -7.70 2.68
N PHE A 7 1.54 -7.58 1.52
CA PHE A 7 0.77 -8.65 0.91
C PHE A 7 1.55 -9.36 -0.20
N ASN A 8 2.77 -8.91 -0.53
CA ASN A 8 3.50 -9.30 -1.73
C ASN A 8 2.62 -9.19 -3.00
N ALA A 9 1.77 -8.16 -3.06
CA ALA A 9 0.66 -8.08 -4.00
C ALA A 9 1.01 -7.38 -5.32
N ASP A 10 2.15 -7.71 -5.91
CA ASP A 10 2.55 -7.21 -7.23
C ASP A 10 3.69 -8.06 -7.86
N CYS A 11 4.18 -7.61 -9.01
CA CYS A 11 5.38 -8.10 -9.68
C CYS A 11 5.29 -9.62 -9.96
N SER A 12 6.31 -10.39 -9.58
CA SER A 12 6.33 -11.83 -9.87
C SER A 12 5.38 -12.66 -9.02
N TYR A 13 4.94 -12.13 -7.87
CA TYR A 13 4.13 -12.85 -6.89
C TYR A 13 2.64 -12.80 -7.21
N VAL A 14 2.14 -11.63 -7.59
CA VAL A 14 0.76 -11.43 -8.09
C VAL A 14 0.84 -10.70 -9.42
N ARG A 15 0.59 -11.42 -10.51
CA ARG A 15 0.61 -10.86 -11.87
C ARG A 15 -0.77 -10.32 -12.23
N GLU A 16 -0.84 -9.55 -13.32
CA GLU A 16 -2.09 -8.93 -13.79
C GLU A 16 -3.25 -9.94 -13.90
N GLN A 17 -2.99 -11.13 -14.45
CA GLN A 17 -3.99 -12.18 -14.61
C GLN A 17 -4.46 -12.81 -13.29
N ASP A 18 -3.68 -12.73 -12.22
CA ASP A 18 -3.98 -13.38 -10.94
C ASP A 18 -5.03 -12.60 -10.15
N TRP A 19 -5.15 -11.29 -10.38
CA TRP A 19 -6.08 -10.41 -9.68
C TRP A 19 -7.54 -10.83 -9.78
N ALA A 20 -7.94 -11.43 -10.90
CA ALA A 20 -9.30 -11.92 -11.10
C ALA A 20 -9.67 -13.05 -10.12
N ALA A 21 -8.68 -13.84 -9.66
CA ALA A 21 -8.88 -14.94 -8.72
C ALA A 21 -8.90 -14.48 -7.24
N ILE A 22 -8.40 -13.26 -6.95
CA ILE A 22 -8.31 -12.73 -5.58
C ILE A 22 -9.62 -12.04 -5.22
N ARG A 23 -10.50 -12.72 -4.46
CA ARG A 23 -11.80 -12.18 -4.01
C ARG A 23 -11.71 -10.83 -3.27
N LEU A 24 -10.61 -10.60 -2.56
CA LEU A 24 -10.35 -9.32 -1.88
C LEU A 24 -10.17 -8.17 -2.88
N ARG A 25 -9.79 -8.47 -4.13
CA ARG A 25 -9.63 -7.50 -5.23
C ARG A 25 -10.85 -7.44 -6.14
N SER A 26 -11.37 -8.59 -6.56
CA SER A 26 -12.44 -8.66 -7.57
C SER A 26 -13.83 -8.26 -7.06
N SER A 27 -14.03 -8.19 -5.73
CA SER A 27 -15.28 -7.73 -5.14
C SER A 27 -15.27 -6.21 -4.87
N GLU A 28 -16.30 -5.50 -5.36
CA GLU A 28 -16.52 -4.06 -5.14
C GLU A 28 -16.72 -3.65 -3.66
N VAL A 29 -16.95 -4.65 -2.79
CA VAL A 29 -17.06 -4.49 -1.33
C VAL A 29 -15.73 -4.03 -0.73
N PHE A 30 -14.61 -4.30 -1.38
CA PHE A 30 -13.29 -3.88 -0.94
C PHE A 30 -12.80 -2.72 -1.80
N LYS A 31 -12.24 -1.71 -1.14
CA LYS A 31 -11.57 -0.60 -1.83
C LYS A 31 -10.10 -0.65 -1.48
N TRP A 32 -9.27 -0.81 -2.50
CA TRP A 32 -7.82 -0.76 -2.41
C TRP A 32 -7.40 0.71 -2.46
N LEU A 33 -6.62 1.15 -1.48
CA LEU A 33 -6.23 2.55 -1.32
C LEU A 33 -4.84 2.83 -1.89
N ILE A 34 -3.94 1.85 -1.83
CA ILE A 34 -2.63 1.89 -2.47
C ILE A 34 -2.76 1.27 -3.87
N PRO A 35 -2.54 2.04 -4.95
CA PRO A 35 -2.71 1.56 -6.33
C PRO A 35 -1.60 0.55 -6.70
N ASP A 36 -1.79 -0.18 -7.80
CA ASP A 36 -0.76 -1.09 -8.33
C ASP A 36 0.44 -0.35 -8.91
N SER A 37 0.31 0.95 -9.21
CA SER A 37 1.39 1.78 -9.74
C SER A 37 2.26 2.41 -8.65
N ALA A 38 2.10 2.00 -7.39
CA ALA A 38 2.87 2.54 -6.28
C ALA A 38 4.08 1.65 -6.02
N ASP A 39 5.26 2.23 -5.89
CA ASP A 39 6.42 1.52 -5.37
C ASP A 39 6.40 1.57 -3.85
N THR A 40 6.33 0.41 -3.20
CA THR A 40 6.40 0.30 -1.73
C THR A 40 7.73 -0.29 -1.26
N THR A 41 8.73 -0.34 -2.14
CA THR A 41 10.03 -0.95 -1.86
C THR A 41 11.15 0.09 -1.81
N VAL A 42 12.08 -0.07 -0.87
CA VAL A 42 13.31 0.73 -0.81
C VAL A 42 14.36 0.20 -1.78
N GLY A 43 14.25 -1.08 -2.17
CA GLY A 43 15.19 -1.76 -3.04
C GLY A 43 15.15 -1.28 -4.51
N ASN A 44 15.85 -1.99 -5.39
CA ASN A 44 15.89 -1.69 -6.83
C ASN A 44 14.67 -2.25 -7.60
N SER A 45 13.55 -2.47 -6.92
CA SER A 45 12.29 -2.92 -7.53
C SER A 45 11.31 -1.76 -7.61
N ASP A 46 10.30 -1.89 -8.46
CA ASP A 46 9.14 -0.99 -8.53
C ASP A 46 7.92 -1.89 -8.36
N CYS A 47 7.50 -2.11 -7.10
CA CYS A 47 6.47 -3.10 -6.76
C CYS A 47 5.53 -2.60 -5.65
N ALA A 48 4.22 -2.78 -5.86
CA ALA A 48 3.16 -2.46 -4.90
C ALA A 48 2.88 -3.61 -3.92
N TYR A 49 3.87 -4.01 -3.11
CA TYR A 49 3.72 -5.14 -2.18
C TYR A 49 2.82 -4.80 -0.98
N ASP A 50 3.02 -3.64 -0.40
CA ASP A 50 2.31 -3.18 0.79
C ASP A 50 0.99 -2.53 0.43
N ARG A 51 -0.08 -2.92 1.11
CA ARG A 51 -1.43 -2.53 0.72
C ARG A 51 -2.25 -2.06 1.90
N ILE A 52 -3.23 -1.21 1.58
CA ILE A 52 -4.30 -0.83 2.49
C ILE A 52 -5.62 -1.07 1.77
N VAL A 53 -6.46 -1.92 2.36
CA VAL A 53 -7.76 -2.31 1.82
C VAL A 53 -8.85 -2.06 2.85
N VAL A 54 -9.90 -1.35 2.46
CA VAL A 54 -11.03 -1.01 3.34
C VAL A 54 -12.34 -1.62 2.87
N CYS A 55 -13.16 -2.01 3.84
CA CYS A 55 -14.54 -2.44 3.64
C CYS A 55 -15.47 -1.79 4.68
N GLY A 56 -16.72 -1.53 4.26
CA GLY A 56 -17.78 -0.99 5.10
C GLY A 56 -17.98 0.52 4.93
N ALA A 57 -19.24 0.94 4.84
CA ALA A 57 -19.61 2.31 4.51
C ALA A 57 -19.14 3.35 5.53
N HIS A 58 -19.17 3.02 6.83
CA HIS A 58 -18.71 3.92 7.89
C HIS A 58 -17.22 4.23 7.77
N LEU A 59 -16.37 3.20 7.66
CA LEU A 59 -14.93 3.38 7.52
C LEU A 59 -14.57 4.14 6.23
N ARG A 60 -15.24 3.82 5.11
CA ARG A 60 -15.03 4.53 3.84
C ARG A 60 -15.33 6.03 3.95
N ARG A 61 -16.36 6.44 4.70
CA ARG A 61 -16.70 7.87 4.92
C ARG A 61 -15.70 8.58 5.83
N SER A 62 -15.10 7.84 6.78
CA SER A 62 -14.08 8.36 7.69
C SER A 62 -12.72 8.56 7.02
N LEU A 63 -12.46 8.07 5.81
CA LEU A 63 -11.19 8.33 5.12
C LEU A 63 -11.05 9.81 4.78
N LYS A 64 -9.89 10.40 5.08
CA LYS A 64 -9.49 11.69 4.52
C LYS A 64 -9.21 11.48 3.01
N PRO A 65 -9.83 12.25 2.11
CA PRO A 65 -9.56 12.12 0.68
C PRO A 65 -8.07 12.30 0.38
N GLN A 66 -7.54 11.48 -0.54
CA GLN A 66 -6.15 11.55 -1.03
C GLN A 66 -5.07 11.43 0.05
N SER A 67 -5.39 10.88 1.22
CA SER A 67 -4.39 10.69 2.29
C SER A 67 -3.68 9.33 2.26
N ALA A 68 -4.08 8.42 1.36
CA ALA A 68 -3.43 7.13 1.25
C ALA A 68 -2.20 7.28 0.37
N ALA A 69 -1.03 6.94 0.90
CA ALA A 69 0.25 7.16 0.23
C ALA A 69 1.30 6.17 0.71
N VAL A 70 2.40 6.10 -0.03
CA VAL A 70 3.66 5.50 0.42
C VAL A 70 4.47 6.59 1.13
N HIS A 71 5.03 6.28 2.29
CA HIS A 71 5.91 7.16 3.02
C HIS A 71 7.36 6.82 2.70
N ASP A 72 7.93 7.51 1.71
CA ASP A 72 9.35 7.37 1.37
C ASP A 72 10.22 8.04 2.46
N PHE A 73 10.59 7.25 3.47
CA PHE A 73 11.46 7.73 4.54
C PHE A 73 12.89 8.00 4.07
N GLN A 74 13.32 7.42 2.94
CA GLN A 74 14.64 7.68 2.38
C GLN A 74 14.70 9.12 1.85
N GLU A 75 13.70 9.53 1.08
CA GLU A 75 13.55 10.91 0.60
C GLU A 75 13.33 11.88 1.77
N VAL A 76 12.37 11.59 2.65
CA VAL A 76 11.95 12.49 3.74
C VAL A 76 13.10 12.82 4.70
N TYR A 77 13.98 11.85 4.99
CA TYR A 77 15.10 12.04 5.91
C TYR A 77 16.45 12.22 5.20
N GLY A 78 16.48 12.23 3.87
CA GLY A 78 17.69 12.41 3.07
C GLY A 78 18.73 11.30 3.29
N LEU A 79 18.28 10.05 3.40
CA LEU A 79 19.13 8.89 3.64
C LEU A 79 19.78 8.42 2.35
N ASP A 80 21.01 7.93 2.44
CA ASP A 80 21.57 7.12 1.36
C ASP A 80 20.93 5.72 1.31
N GLN A 81 21.14 5.02 0.21
CA GLN A 81 20.56 3.69 -0.02
C GLN A 81 20.92 2.68 1.07
N THR A 82 22.14 2.73 1.59
CA THR A 82 22.60 1.77 2.62
C THR A 82 21.95 2.06 3.96
N GLN A 83 21.79 3.35 4.30
CA GLN A 83 21.08 3.77 5.50
C GLN A 83 19.59 3.39 5.43
N ALA A 84 18.94 3.63 4.29
CA ALA A 84 17.54 3.29 4.11
C ALA A 84 17.30 1.78 4.23
N LEU A 85 18.09 0.96 3.52
CA LEU A 85 18.02 -0.51 3.60
C LEU A 85 18.39 -1.06 4.99
N ALA A 86 19.18 -0.34 5.79
CA ALA A 86 19.45 -0.73 7.17
C ALA A 86 18.23 -0.55 8.10
N ILE A 87 17.27 0.29 7.70
CA ILE A 87 15.98 0.44 8.39
C ILE A 87 15.01 -0.63 7.92
N SER A 88 14.76 -0.70 6.62
CA SER A 88 13.90 -1.69 5.98
C SER A 88 14.09 -1.66 4.46
N ASP A 89 13.75 -2.77 3.81
CA ASP A 89 13.57 -2.91 2.37
C ASP A 89 12.17 -2.50 1.87
N HIS A 90 11.24 -2.14 2.78
CA HIS A 90 9.89 -1.67 2.46
C HIS A 90 9.62 -0.26 3.00
N PHE A 91 8.89 0.54 2.23
CA PHE A 91 8.33 1.80 2.69
C PHE A 91 6.98 1.58 3.39
N PRO A 92 6.67 2.31 4.48
CA PRO A 92 5.35 2.31 5.07
C PRO A 92 4.28 2.76 4.08
N VAL A 93 3.14 2.08 4.08
CA VAL A 93 1.90 2.59 3.50
C VAL A 93 1.04 3.21 4.59
N GLU A 94 0.55 4.42 4.35
CA GLU A 94 -0.18 5.19 5.36
C GLU A 94 -1.56 5.64 4.86
N VAL A 95 -2.47 5.92 5.79
CA VAL A 95 -3.78 6.53 5.51
C VAL A 95 -4.29 7.30 6.72
N THR A 96 -4.93 8.45 6.51
CA THR A 96 -5.53 9.25 7.58
C THR A 96 -7.05 9.03 7.65
N LEU A 97 -7.57 8.82 8.87
CA LEU A 97 -8.99 8.89 9.16
C LEU A 97 -9.34 10.27 9.73
N LYS A 98 -10.48 10.83 9.33
CA LYS A 98 -11.05 12.06 9.88
C LYS A 98 -11.36 11.82 11.36
N CYS A 99 -10.97 12.76 12.23
CA CYS A 99 -11.58 12.88 13.54
C CYS A 99 -13.03 13.35 13.37
N HIS A 100 -13.94 12.73 14.12
CA HIS A 100 -15.34 13.14 14.24
C HIS A 100 -15.51 13.91 15.54
#